data_AF-A0A9P4QA62-F1
#
_entry.id   AF-A0A9P4QA62-F1
#
_cell.length_a   1.000
_cell.length_b   1.000
_cell.length_c   1.000
_cell.angle_alpha   90.00
_cell.angle_beta   90.00
_cell.angle_gamma   90.00
#
_symmetry.space_group_name_H-M   'P 1'
#
loop_
_entity.id
_entity.type
_entity.pdbx_description
1 polymer ?
#
loop_
_entity_poly.entity_id
_entity_poly.type
_entity_poly.pdbx_seq_one_letter_code
_entity_poly.pdbx_strand_id
1 'polypeptide(L)'
;MPRALSQLLRQAGSSQVLINRLLPVCGSIRSAQNELRWLDERAQGVALNCSNRRSHGSLLEEFVTRRAQHEPLQYILGSEYFGELEIKCRPGVLIPRQETASAVSHLASLLAGPGLLPPRLRIVDFCTGTGCIPLLLHHELSSQVDNNRTELELYGIDISPSAIDLAQENKRLQLDSRARDVAPGHQSLERMRFELADLFRDGDISSHSEMDVLISNPPYISPADFETKTEKSVRDFEPTLALVPTKTDARGVVTGDEFYPRLLHVAQQCGARIVLMEVGDGAQAERVCQLAISQEVWDVIEVWKDEPSASCGNEQESASTPDARRIRVKGRGKARSVFAVRGEGRGWVGLA
;
A
#
# COMPACT_ATOMS: atom_id res chain seq x y z
N MET A 1 47.55 20.72 14.45
CA MET A 1 46.33 20.18 13.81
C MET A 1 46.50 18.81 13.07
N PRO A 2 47.21 17.78 13.57
CA PRO A 2 47.30 16.47 12.88
C PRO A 2 46.26 15.40 13.31
N ARG A 3 45.54 15.59 14.44
CA ARG A 3 44.56 14.61 14.94
C ARG A 3 43.25 14.59 14.15
N ALA A 4 42.79 15.73 13.65
CA ALA A 4 41.54 15.82 12.88
C ALA A 4 41.64 15.12 11.50
N LEU A 5 42.76 15.29 10.78
CA LEU A 5 42.97 14.68 9.47
C LEU A 5 43.02 13.14 9.54
N SER A 6 43.68 12.59 10.56
CA SER A 6 43.75 11.13 10.76
C SER A 6 42.40 10.52 11.20
N GLN A 7 41.56 11.29 11.90
CA GLN A 7 40.20 10.86 12.23
C GLN A 7 39.28 10.89 11.00
N LEU A 8 39.36 11.95 10.18
CA LEU A 8 38.61 12.06 8.92
C LEU A 8 38.99 10.98 7.91
N LEU A 9 40.29 10.65 7.77
CA LEU A 9 40.75 9.56 6.89
C LEU A 9 40.30 8.18 7.39
N ARG A 10 40.28 7.95 8.72
CA ARG A 10 39.73 6.71 9.29
C ARG A 10 38.22 6.61 9.12
N GLN A 11 37.49 7.71 9.29
CA GLN A 11 36.04 7.77 9.05
C GLN A 11 35.72 7.52 7.57
N ALA A 12 36.45 8.15 6.65
CA ALA A 12 36.30 7.90 5.21
C ALA A 12 36.61 6.45 4.85
N GLY A 13 37.65 5.86 5.43
CA GLY A 13 37.99 4.44 5.25
C GLY A 13 36.93 3.49 5.79
N SER A 14 36.38 3.76 6.98
CA SER A 14 35.32 2.95 7.60
C SER A 14 34.03 3.01 6.78
N SER A 15 33.62 4.21 6.34
CA SER A 15 32.42 4.37 5.51
C SER A 15 32.57 3.67 4.17
N GLN A 16 33.76 3.68 3.55
CA GLN A 16 34.01 2.97 2.31
C GLN A 16 33.87 1.45 2.46
N VAL A 17 34.30 0.88 3.59
CA VAL A 17 34.12 -0.55 3.90
C VAL A 17 32.63 -0.89 3.98
N LEU A 18 31.84 -0.09 4.69
CA LEU A 18 30.40 -0.30 4.81
C LEU A 18 29.66 -0.16 3.47
N ILE A 19 30.01 0.86 2.67
CA ILE A 19 29.49 1.03 1.31
C ILE A 19 29.78 -0.22 0.47
N ASN A 20 31.01 -0.73 0.51
CA ASN A 20 31.39 -1.91 -0.27
C ASN A 20 30.57 -3.15 0.10
N ARG A 21 30.12 -3.27 1.36
CA ARG A 21 29.25 -4.37 1.80
C ARG A 21 27.81 -4.22 1.32
N LEU A 22 27.34 -3.00 1.12
CA LEU A 22 26.00 -2.70 0.62
C LEU A 22 25.91 -2.75 -0.92
N LEU A 23 27.01 -2.51 -1.62
CA LEU A 23 27.06 -2.48 -3.09
C LEU A 23 26.37 -3.67 -3.79
N PRO A 24 26.55 -4.93 -3.36
CA PRO A 24 25.90 -6.08 -4.02
C PRO A 24 24.37 -6.00 -3.99
N VAL A 25 23.80 -5.35 -2.98
CA VAL A 25 22.34 -5.29 -2.78
C VAL A 25 21.76 -3.97 -3.30
N CYS A 26 22.52 -2.87 -3.22
CA CYS A 26 22.07 -1.54 -3.67
C CYS A 26 22.30 -1.28 -5.16
N GLY A 27 23.13 -2.08 -5.84
CA GLY A 27 23.40 -2.00 -7.28
C GLY A 27 24.21 -0.78 -7.75
N SER A 28 24.39 0.24 -6.91
CA SER A 28 25.23 1.42 -7.22
C SER A 28 25.83 2.05 -5.96
N ILE A 29 26.96 2.75 -6.14
CA ILE A 29 27.64 3.48 -5.04
C ILE A 29 26.72 4.53 -4.44
N ARG A 30 25.99 5.28 -5.28
CA ARG A 30 25.07 6.34 -4.80
C ARG A 30 23.93 5.77 -3.95
N SER A 31 23.35 4.65 -4.40
CA SER A 31 22.30 3.96 -3.63
C SER A 31 22.84 3.44 -2.30
N ALA A 32 24.00 2.77 -2.31
CA ALA A 32 24.67 2.30 -1.10
C ALA A 32 25.02 3.43 -0.11
N GLN A 33 25.43 4.60 -0.62
CA GLN A 33 25.69 5.77 0.22
C GLN A 33 24.41 6.32 0.87
N ASN A 34 23.31 6.39 0.12
CA ASN A 34 22.02 6.84 0.65
C ASN A 34 21.49 5.87 1.72
N GLU A 35 21.52 4.57 1.43
CA GLU A 35 21.11 3.56 2.40
C GLU A 35 21.98 3.58 3.65
N LEU A 36 23.31 3.68 3.49
CA LEU A 36 24.21 3.79 4.64
C LEU A 36 23.87 5.00 5.52
N ARG A 37 23.55 6.16 4.91
CA ARG A 37 23.13 7.34 5.65
C ARG A 37 21.86 7.08 6.48
N TRP A 38 20.84 6.45 5.90
CA TRP A 38 19.61 6.14 6.63
C TRP A 38 19.83 5.10 7.74
N LEU A 39 20.66 4.07 7.49
CA LEU A 39 21.04 3.09 8.51
C LEU A 39 21.83 3.75 9.66
N ASP A 40 22.68 4.73 9.35
CA ASP A 40 23.44 5.51 10.32
C ASP A 40 22.51 6.37 11.20
N GLU A 41 21.60 7.12 10.59
CA GLU A 41 20.55 7.89 11.29
C GLU A 41 19.72 7.00 12.22
N ARG A 42 19.31 5.82 11.73
CA ARG A 42 18.60 4.82 12.52
C ARG A 42 19.44 4.32 13.70
N ALA A 43 20.71 3.99 13.48
CA ALA A 43 21.62 3.52 14.52
C ALA A 43 21.85 4.58 15.60
N GLN A 44 21.95 5.86 15.22
CA GLN A 44 22.04 6.98 16.16
C GLN A 44 20.75 7.11 16.99
N GLY A 45 19.58 7.09 16.36
CA GLY A 45 18.30 7.17 17.05
C GLY A 45 18.08 6.03 18.05
N VAL A 46 18.45 4.80 17.68
CA VAL A 46 18.39 3.64 18.60
C VAL A 46 19.39 3.79 19.75
N ALA A 47 20.61 4.24 19.47
CA ALA A 47 21.64 4.45 20.50
C ALA A 47 21.22 5.51 21.54
N LEU A 48 20.57 6.59 21.11
CA LEU A 48 20.08 7.66 21.99
C LEU A 48 18.94 7.19 22.92
N ASN A 49 18.07 6.32 22.42
CA ASN A 49 16.92 5.80 23.18
C ASN A 49 17.28 4.60 24.08
N CYS A 50 18.40 3.91 23.82
CA CYS A 50 18.84 2.77 24.62
C CYS A 50 19.75 3.22 25.77
N SER A 51 19.23 3.26 26.99
CA SER A 51 19.91 3.87 28.12
C SER A 51 21.26 3.28 28.53
N ASN A 52 21.70 2.08 28.07
CA ASN A 52 23.07 1.60 28.39
C ASN A 52 23.65 0.30 27.76
N ARG A 53 23.39 -0.12 26.50
CA ARG A 53 23.95 -1.44 26.05
C ARG A 53 24.66 -1.56 24.71
N ARG A 54 24.51 -0.64 23.76
CA ARG A 54 25.11 -0.82 22.42
C ARG A 54 25.69 0.48 21.89
N SER A 55 26.93 0.43 21.40
CA SER A 55 27.53 1.58 20.74
C SER A 55 26.86 1.80 19.38
N HIS A 56 26.75 3.07 18.99
CA HIS A 56 26.26 3.47 17.67
C HIS A 56 26.97 2.71 16.53
N GLY A 57 28.30 2.61 16.57
CA GLY A 57 29.06 1.85 15.56
C GLY A 57 28.70 0.37 15.52
N SER A 58 28.43 -0.28 16.66
CA SER A 58 27.98 -1.68 16.69
C SER A 58 26.59 -1.88 16.09
N LEU A 59 25.68 -0.91 16.28
CA LEU A 59 24.35 -0.94 15.68
C LEU A 59 24.42 -0.75 14.17
N LEU A 60 25.22 0.21 13.71
CA LEU A 60 25.41 0.46 12.27
C LEU A 60 25.99 -0.77 11.56
N GLU A 61 27.01 -1.40 12.14
CA GLU A 61 27.60 -2.63 11.61
C GLU A 61 26.58 -3.78 11.54
N GLU A 62 25.72 -3.93 12.54
CA GLU A 62 24.63 -4.92 12.49
C GLU A 62 23.65 -4.61 11.35
N PHE A 63 23.19 -3.38 11.26
CA PHE A 63 22.21 -2.96 10.25
C PHE A 63 22.75 -3.12 8.83
N VAL A 64 24.02 -2.77 8.59
CA VAL A 64 24.69 -3.04 7.31
C VAL A 64 24.83 -4.55 7.06
N THR A 65 25.09 -5.35 8.10
CA THR A 65 25.17 -6.81 7.96
C THR A 65 23.83 -7.40 7.54
N ARG A 66 22.74 -7.01 8.20
CA ARG A 66 21.36 -7.42 7.89
C ARG A 66 20.97 -7.02 6.48
N ARG A 67 21.26 -5.77 6.09
CA ARG A 67 20.97 -5.28 4.75
C ARG A 67 21.77 -6.02 3.67
N ALA A 68 23.04 -6.30 3.92
CA ALA A 68 23.89 -7.11 3.03
C ALA A 68 23.42 -8.56 2.87
N GLN A 69 22.61 -9.06 3.82
CA GLN A 69 21.93 -10.36 3.74
C GLN A 69 20.57 -10.29 3.01
N HIS A 70 20.29 -9.17 2.32
CA HIS A 70 19.04 -8.89 1.62
C HIS A 70 17.82 -8.70 2.54
N GLU A 71 17.99 -8.45 3.84
CA GLU A 71 16.85 -8.01 4.64
C GLU A 71 16.34 -6.67 4.09
N PRO A 72 15.01 -6.49 3.92
CA PRO A 72 14.44 -5.24 3.45
C PRO A 72 14.89 -4.06 4.31
N LEU A 73 15.30 -2.97 3.66
CA LEU A 73 15.74 -1.75 4.34
C LEU A 73 14.69 -1.26 5.34
N GLN A 74 13.42 -1.29 4.95
CA GLN A 74 12.27 -0.82 5.73
C GLN A 74 12.08 -1.61 7.03
N TYR A 75 12.38 -2.90 7.06
CA TYR A 75 12.35 -3.69 8.30
C TYR A 75 13.51 -3.33 9.24
N ILE A 76 14.66 -2.94 8.69
CA ILE A 76 15.82 -2.48 9.48
C ILE A 76 15.57 -1.06 10.03
N LEU A 77 15.03 -0.16 9.18
CA LEU A 77 14.62 1.19 9.58
C LEU A 77 13.43 1.15 10.56
N GLY A 78 12.53 0.20 10.37
CA GLY A 78 11.30 0.03 11.15
C GLY A 78 10.12 0.87 10.64
N SER A 79 10.26 1.56 9.53
CA SER A 79 9.22 2.37 8.89
C SER A 79 9.44 2.51 7.39
N GLU A 80 8.38 2.93 6.70
CA GLU A 80 8.36 3.32 5.29
C GLU A 80 7.35 4.47 5.13
N TYR A 81 7.59 5.37 4.19
CA TYR A 81 6.61 6.40 3.86
C TYR A 81 5.51 5.82 2.97
N PHE A 82 4.28 6.28 3.16
CA PHE A 82 3.14 5.94 2.32
C PHE A 82 2.33 7.21 2.09
N GLY A 83 2.53 7.83 0.93
CA GLY A 83 2.19 9.24 0.74
C GLY A 83 2.98 10.11 1.71
N GLU A 84 2.30 10.99 2.45
CA GLU A 84 2.92 11.85 3.46
C GLU A 84 3.04 11.19 4.84
N LEU A 85 2.51 9.97 5.02
CA LEU A 85 2.50 9.28 6.30
C LEU A 85 3.72 8.39 6.48
N GLU A 86 4.40 8.51 7.61
CA GLU A 86 5.37 7.49 8.04
C GLU A 86 4.62 6.31 8.67
N ILE A 87 4.74 5.13 8.07
CA ILE A 87 4.07 3.90 8.47
C ILE A 87 5.11 2.94 9.07
N LYS A 88 4.86 2.49 10.29
CA LYS A 88 5.70 1.48 10.94
C LYS A 88 5.64 0.17 10.18
N CYS A 89 6.82 -0.43 9.99
CA CYS A 89 7.01 -1.72 9.34
C CYS A 89 7.69 -2.71 10.29
N ARG A 90 7.34 -3.99 10.18
CA ARG A 90 8.03 -5.09 10.87
C ARG A 90 7.91 -6.40 10.07
N PRO A 91 8.85 -7.35 10.24
CA PRO A 91 8.74 -8.67 9.64
C PRO A 91 7.40 -9.34 9.95
N GLY A 92 6.84 -10.04 8.95
CA GLY A 92 5.53 -10.70 9.05
C GLY A 92 4.35 -9.86 8.54
N VAL A 93 4.57 -8.62 8.10
CA VAL A 93 3.56 -7.78 7.45
C VAL A 93 4.17 -7.13 6.20
N LEU A 94 3.41 -7.09 5.10
CA LEU A 94 3.86 -6.52 3.81
C LEU A 94 4.35 -5.08 3.98
N ILE A 95 5.46 -4.73 3.33
CA ILE A 95 5.95 -3.35 3.32
C ILE A 95 5.06 -2.50 2.40
N PRO A 96 4.57 -1.32 2.83
CA PRO A 96 3.76 -0.43 2.00
C PRO A 96 4.46 -0.09 0.67
N ARG A 97 3.71 -0.08 -0.43
CA ARG A 97 4.23 0.23 -1.77
C ARG A 97 3.79 1.61 -2.24
N GLN A 98 4.68 2.32 -2.93
CA GLN A 98 4.41 3.70 -3.38
C GLN A 98 3.39 3.74 -4.53
N GLU A 99 3.33 2.68 -5.33
CA GLU A 99 2.34 2.50 -6.38
C GLU A 99 0.92 2.45 -5.78
N THR A 100 0.74 1.69 -4.69
CA THR A 100 -0.53 1.66 -3.94
C THR A 100 -0.89 3.05 -3.41
N ALA A 101 0.08 3.78 -2.84
CA ALA A 101 -0.15 5.14 -2.34
C ALA A 101 -0.65 6.07 -3.45
N SER A 102 -0.04 6.00 -4.63
CA SER A 102 -0.40 6.84 -5.79
C SER A 102 -1.85 6.61 -6.25
N ALA A 103 -2.30 5.35 -6.31
CA ALA A 103 -3.68 5.01 -6.63
C ALA A 103 -4.66 5.49 -5.56
N VAL A 104 -4.32 5.31 -4.28
CA VAL A 104 -5.13 5.73 -3.14
C VAL A 104 -5.28 7.25 -3.09
N SER A 105 -4.19 8.00 -3.25
CA SER A 105 -4.22 9.46 -3.29
C SER A 105 -5.03 9.99 -4.49
N HIS A 106 -4.95 9.31 -5.63
CA HIS A 106 -5.78 9.67 -6.78
C HIS A 106 -7.27 9.48 -6.47
N LEU A 107 -7.65 8.34 -5.89
CA LEU A 107 -9.03 8.13 -5.45
C LEU A 107 -9.49 9.17 -4.44
N ALA A 108 -8.66 9.50 -3.44
CA ALA A 108 -8.97 10.53 -2.46
C ALA A 108 -9.20 11.89 -3.14
N SER A 109 -8.37 12.26 -4.12
CA SER A 109 -8.54 13.50 -4.89
C SER A 109 -9.85 13.54 -5.69
N LEU A 110 -10.30 12.40 -6.22
CA LEU A 110 -11.57 12.30 -6.93
C LEU A 110 -12.76 12.46 -5.97
N LEU A 111 -12.70 11.83 -4.79
CA LEU A 111 -13.72 11.91 -3.75
C LEU A 111 -13.79 13.30 -3.10
N ALA A 112 -12.66 13.99 -2.99
CA ALA A 112 -12.58 15.38 -2.53
C ALA A 112 -12.97 16.42 -3.60
N GLY A 113 -13.29 15.97 -4.82
CA GLY A 113 -13.70 16.82 -5.92
C GLY A 113 -15.08 17.47 -5.73
N PRO A 114 -15.66 18.07 -6.78
CA PRO A 114 -16.96 18.75 -6.69
C PRO A 114 -18.16 17.81 -6.55
N GLY A 115 -17.92 16.48 -6.54
CA GLY A 115 -18.96 15.47 -6.41
C GLY A 115 -19.67 15.55 -5.05
N LEU A 116 -20.98 15.28 -5.05
CA LEU A 116 -21.74 15.24 -3.80
C LEU A 116 -21.61 13.86 -3.15
N LEU A 117 -20.76 13.75 -2.12
CA LEU A 117 -20.62 12.56 -1.30
C LEU A 117 -21.89 12.27 -0.48
N PRO A 118 -22.13 11.00 -0.10
CA PRO A 118 -23.23 10.65 0.79
C PRO A 118 -23.03 11.24 2.20
N PRO A 119 -24.08 11.33 3.03
CA PRO A 119 -23.95 11.81 4.42
C PRO A 119 -22.98 10.99 5.28
N ARG A 120 -22.82 9.71 4.94
CA ARG A 120 -21.86 8.79 5.54
C ARG A 120 -21.17 8.06 4.40
N LEU A 121 -19.84 8.13 4.34
CA LEU A 121 -19.03 7.45 3.35
C LEU A 121 -18.24 6.34 4.05
N ARG A 122 -18.62 5.10 3.76
CA ARG A 122 -17.96 3.93 4.33
C ARG A 122 -17.00 3.29 3.34
N ILE A 123 -15.73 3.27 3.69
CA ILE A 123 -14.64 2.67 2.90
C ILE A 123 -14.09 1.46 3.64
N VAL A 124 -13.99 0.34 2.93
CA VAL A 124 -13.48 -0.92 3.45
C VAL A 124 -12.26 -1.34 2.65
N ASP A 125 -11.12 -1.49 3.32
CA ASP A 125 -9.86 -1.97 2.79
C ASP A 125 -9.66 -3.44 3.18
N PHE A 126 -9.68 -4.34 2.19
CA PHE A 126 -9.41 -5.76 2.39
C PHE A 126 -7.94 -6.08 2.15
N CYS A 127 -7.38 -6.94 2.99
CA CYS A 127 -5.94 -7.23 3.06
C CYS A 127 -5.14 -6.00 3.52
N THR A 128 -5.60 -5.36 4.60
CA THR A 128 -5.11 -4.03 5.02
C THR A 128 -3.63 -3.98 5.42
N GLY A 129 -3.03 -5.12 5.80
CA GLY A 129 -1.62 -5.20 6.15
C GLY A 129 -1.24 -4.24 7.27
N THR A 130 -0.40 -3.26 6.96
CA THR A 130 0.03 -2.23 7.93
C THR A 130 -1.04 -1.19 8.26
N GLY A 131 -2.22 -1.26 7.62
CA GLY A 131 -3.28 -0.25 7.70
C GLY A 131 -2.99 1.03 6.90
N CYS A 132 -2.02 1.00 5.97
CA CYS A 132 -1.54 2.22 5.30
C CYS A 132 -2.60 2.87 4.40
N ILE A 133 -3.44 2.08 3.72
CA ILE A 133 -4.50 2.56 2.83
C ILE A 133 -5.55 3.38 3.61
N PRO A 134 -6.25 2.84 4.64
CA PRO A 134 -7.24 3.61 5.37
C PRO A 134 -6.61 4.81 6.11
N LEU A 135 -5.38 4.68 6.61
CA LEU A 135 -4.66 5.81 7.24
C LEU A 135 -4.41 6.96 6.26
N LEU A 136 -3.97 6.66 5.04
CA LEU A 136 -3.74 7.67 4.00
C LEU A 136 -5.06 8.30 3.53
N LEU A 137 -6.09 7.50 3.28
CA LEU A 137 -7.42 8.01 2.92
C LEU A 137 -7.96 8.96 3.99
N HIS A 138 -7.84 8.58 5.27
CA HIS A 138 -8.21 9.48 6.35
C HIS A 138 -7.41 10.78 6.29
N HIS A 139 -6.10 10.69 6.09
CA HIS A 139 -5.23 11.86 6.01
C HIS A 139 -5.65 12.83 4.91
N GLU A 140 -5.86 12.34 3.69
CA GLU A 140 -6.18 13.20 2.57
C GLU A 140 -7.63 13.70 2.57
N LEU A 141 -8.59 12.87 3.02
CA LEU A 141 -10.00 13.24 3.02
C LEU A 141 -10.41 14.09 4.23
N SER A 142 -9.80 13.87 5.41
CA SER A 142 -10.22 14.53 6.66
C SER A 142 -10.10 16.06 6.65
N SER A 143 -9.24 16.61 5.78
CA SER A 143 -9.02 18.05 5.60
C SER A 143 -9.77 18.64 4.41
N GLN A 144 -10.22 17.82 3.46
CA GLN A 144 -10.81 18.26 2.19
C GLN A 144 -12.33 18.05 2.13
N VAL A 145 -12.84 17.04 2.82
CA VAL A 145 -14.28 16.77 2.89
C VAL A 145 -14.93 17.67 3.94
N ASP A 146 -16.10 18.24 3.62
CA ASP A 146 -16.87 19.03 4.59
C ASP A 146 -17.40 18.12 5.70
N ASN A 147 -16.77 18.23 6.88
CA ASN A 147 -17.02 17.38 8.03
C ASN A 147 -18.41 17.57 8.65
N ASN A 148 -19.14 18.63 8.28
CA ASN A 148 -20.54 18.81 8.66
C ASN A 148 -21.51 18.10 7.71
N ARG A 149 -21.03 17.63 6.56
CA ARG A 149 -21.86 17.05 5.49
C ARG A 149 -21.62 15.57 5.30
N THR A 150 -20.41 15.08 5.52
CA THR A 150 -20.06 13.68 5.25
C THR A 150 -19.21 13.13 6.38
N GLU A 151 -19.71 12.07 7.02
CA GLU A 151 -19.00 11.30 8.03
C GLU A 151 -18.19 10.17 7.38
N LEU A 152 -16.88 10.12 7.65
CA LEU A 152 -15.99 9.08 7.13
C LEU A 152 -15.95 7.88 8.09
N GLU A 153 -16.18 6.69 7.54
CA GLU A 153 -15.95 5.43 8.24
C GLU A 153 -14.98 4.55 7.47
N LEU A 154 -13.87 4.21 8.10
CA LEU A 154 -12.77 3.50 7.47
C LEU A 154 -12.53 2.18 8.19
N TYR A 155 -12.57 1.08 7.46
CA TYR A 155 -12.35 -0.25 7.99
C TYR A 155 -11.16 -0.88 7.27
N GLY A 156 -10.21 -1.44 8.02
CA GLY A 156 -9.15 -2.29 7.50
C GLY A 156 -9.35 -3.73 7.96
N ILE A 157 -9.50 -4.65 7.01
CA ILE A 157 -9.77 -6.06 7.29
C ILE A 157 -8.56 -6.89 6.86
N ASP A 158 -8.10 -7.78 7.72
CA ASP A 158 -7.01 -8.71 7.42
C ASP A 158 -7.22 -10.05 8.10
N ILE A 159 -6.68 -11.11 7.50
CA ILE A 159 -6.69 -12.47 8.07
C ILE A 159 -5.52 -12.68 9.05
N SER A 160 -4.49 -11.84 8.98
CA SER A 160 -3.28 -11.94 9.81
C SER A 160 -3.43 -11.14 11.11
N PRO A 161 -3.38 -11.80 12.30
CA PRO A 161 -3.36 -11.09 13.58
C PRO A 161 -2.20 -10.10 13.68
N SER A 162 -1.02 -10.46 13.15
CA SER A 162 0.16 -9.59 13.17
C SER A 162 -0.01 -8.33 12.31
N ALA A 163 -0.79 -8.42 11.23
CA ALA A 163 -1.16 -7.26 10.40
C ALA A 163 -2.09 -6.34 11.18
N ILE A 164 -3.16 -6.87 11.78
CA ILE A 164 -4.11 -6.09 12.59
C ILE A 164 -3.42 -5.40 13.77
N ASP A 165 -2.55 -6.09 14.49
CA ASP A 165 -1.78 -5.50 15.59
C ASP A 165 -0.91 -4.33 15.12
N LEU A 166 -0.29 -4.46 13.94
CA LEU A 166 0.52 -3.39 13.35
C LEU A 166 -0.31 -2.22 12.83
N ALA A 167 -1.47 -2.50 12.21
CA ALA A 167 -2.39 -1.48 11.75
C ALA A 167 -2.94 -0.63 12.91
N GLN A 168 -3.29 -1.29 14.03
CA GLN A 168 -3.69 -0.60 15.26
C GLN A 168 -2.55 0.23 15.87
N GLU A 169 -1.32 -0.31 15.88
CA GLU A 169 -0.15 0.44 16.34
C GLU A 169 0.12 1.67 15.47
N ASN A 170 0.02 1.54 14.14
CA ASN A 170 0.14 2.65 13.20
C ASN A 170 -0.94 3.72 13.41
N LYS A 171 -2.20 3.31 13.60
CA LYS A 171 -3.29 4.24 13.96
C LYS A 171 -2.95 5.05 15.21
N ARG A 172 -2.45 4.39 16.26
CA ARG A 172 -2.06 5.07 17.50
C ARG A 172 -0.92 6.06 17.25
N LEU A 173 0.10 5.68 16.49
CA LEU A 173 1.21 6.58 16.13
C LEU A 173 0.73 7.82 15.36
N GLN A 174 -0.25 7.64 14.45
CA GLN A 174 -0.85 8.77 13.71
C GLN A 174 -1.73 9.67 14.58
N LEU A 175 -2.38 9.11 15.61
CA LEU A 175 -3.09 9.91 16.61
C LEU A 175 -2.11 10.73 17.46
N ASP A 176 -1.03 10.10 17.93
CA ASP A 176 0.00 10.73 18.76
C ASP A 176 0.77 11.83 17.98
N SER A 177 1.00 11.63 16.68
CA SER A 177 1.62 12.65 15.81
C SER A 177 0.68 13.83 15.59
N ARG A 178 -0.59 13.58 15.22
CA ARG A 178 -1.58 14.63 14.96
C ARG A 178 -1.95 15.44 16.18
N ALA A 179 -1.97 14.84 17.38
CA ALA A 179 -2.24 15.56 18.62
C ALA A 179 -1.33 16.78 18.85
N ARG A 180 -0.20 16.87 18.12
CA ARG A 180 0.72 18.00 18.16
C ARG A 180 0.41 19.11 17.15
N ASP A 181 -0.42 18.85 16.13
CA ASP A 181 -0.63 19.72 14.96
C ASP A 181 -2.11 19.98 14.57
N VAL A 182 -3.10 19.64 15.41
CA VAL A 182 -4.52 19.74 15.00
C VAL A 182 -4.99 21.19 14.86
N ALA A 183 -5.20 21.63 13.62
CA ALA A 183 -6.10 22.74 13.29
C ALA A 183 -7.57 22.32 13.51
N PRO A 184 -8.45 23.21 14.02
CA PRO A 184 -9.84 22.88 14.29
C PRO A 184 -10.56 22.38 13.04
N GLY A 185 -11.31 21.28 13.17
CA GLY A 185 -12.19 20.77 12.11
C GLY A 185 -11.68 19.57 11.32
N HIS A 186 -10.81 18.71 11.85
CA HIS A 186 -10.48 17.40 11.25
C HIS A 186 -11.39 16.29 11.78
N GLN A 187 -11.74 15.31 10.95
CA GLN A 187 -12.45 14.11 11.42
C GLN A 187 -11.57 13.27 12.37
N SER A 188 -12.23 12.65 13.35
CA SER A 188 -11.55 11.80 14.33
C SER A 188 -11.16 10.46 13.72
N LEU A 189 -9.88 10.09 13.86
CA LEU A 189 -9.37 8.75 13.56
C LEU A 189 -10.01 7.66 14.44
N GLU A 190 -10.68 8.01 15.55
CA GLU A 190 -11.27 7.03 16.47
C GLU A 190 -12.24 6.06 15.78
N ARG A 191 -12.97 6.53 14.77
CA ARG A 191 -13.95 5.74 14.02
C ARG A 191 -13.35 4.74 13.04
N MET A 192 -12.05 4.85 12.76
CA MET A 192 -11.34 3.85 11.96
C MET A 192 -11.24 2.53 12.74
N ARG A 193 -11.56 1.40 12.11
CA ARG A 193 -11.49 0.08 12.76
C ARG A 193 -10.61 -0.87 11.98
N PHE A 194 -9.87 -1.70 12.71
CA PHE A 194 -9.08 -2.79 12.15
C PHE A 194 -9.60 -4.11 12.71
N GLU A 195 -10.04 -5.01 11.83
CA GLU A 195 -10.78 -6.21 12.20
C GLU A 195 -10.12 -7.47 11.62
N LEU A 196 -9.99 -8.49 12.46
CA LEU A 196 -9.49 -9.81 12.06
C LEU A 196 -10.64 -10.60 11.42
N ALA A 197 -10.56 -10.84 10.11
CA ALA A 197 -11.59 -11.55 9.36
C ALA A 197 -11.03 -12.19 8.09
N ASP A 198 -11.64 -13.31 7.67
CA ASP A 198 -11.30 -13.97 6.41
C ASP A 198 -12.27 -13.51 5.30
N LEU A 199 -11.73 -12.85 4.27
CA LEU A 199 -12.49 -12.40 3.10
C LEU A 199 -13.33 -13.52 2.47
N PHE A 200 -12.84 -14.76 2.50
CA PHE A 200 -13.50 -15.92 1.89
C PHE A 200 -14.55 -16.56 2.80
N ARG A 201 -14.73 -16.08 4.05
CA ARG A 201 -15.78 -16.56 4.95
C ARG A 201 -16.94 -15.57 5.00
N ASP A 202 -18.08 -15.94 4.42
CA ASP A 202 -19.27 -15.08 4.36
C ASP A 202 -19.73 -14.56 5.73
N GLY A 203 -19.60 -15.38 6.78
CA GLY A 203 -19.92 -14.98 8.15
C GLY A 203 -19.10 -13.77 8.62
N ASP A 204 -17.82 -13.70 8.24
CA ASP A 204 -16.92 -12.60 8.62
C ASP A 204 -17.22 -11.32 7.83
N ILE A 205 -17.76 -11.44 6.61
CA ILE A 205 -18.14 -10.29 5.77
C ILE A 205 -19.51 -9.72 6.13
N SER A 206 -20.39 -10.53 6.71
CA SER A 206 -21.77 -10.12 7.04
C SER A 206 -21.86 -8.92 7.97
N SER A 207 -20.84 -8.65 8.80
CA SER A 207 -20.74 -7.45 9.64
C SER A 207 -20.52 -6.15 8.86
N HIS A 208 -20.12 -6.25 7.60
CA HIS A 208 -19.85 -5.16 6.67
C HIS A 208 -20.90 -5.09 5.56
N SER A 209 -22.17 -5.36 5.89
CA SER A 209 -23.29 -5.51 4.94
C SER A 209 -23.63 -4.24 4.14
N GLU A 210 -23.11 -3.09 4.56
CA GLU A 210 -23.23 -1.83 3.84
C GLU A 210 -21.81 -1.28 3.66
N MET A 211 -21.38 -1.01 2.44
CA MET A 211 -20.15 -0.30 2.13
C MET A 211 -20.32 0.53 0.86
N ASP A 212 -19.64 1.65 0.77
CA ASP A 212 -19.72 2.56 -0.38
C ASP A 212 -18.53 2.38 -1.32
N VAL A 213 -17.35 2.16 -0.73
CA VAL A 213 -16.08 1.99 -1.44
C VAL A 213 -15.38 0.74 -0.92
N LEU A 214 -15.01 -0.17 -1.82
CA LEU A 214 -14.16 -1.32 -1.53
C LEU A 214 -12.78 -1.07 -2.13
N ILE A 215 -11.73 -1.25 -1.33
CA ILE A 215 -10.34 -1.14 -1.76
C ILE A 215 -9.62 -2.42 -1.35
N SER A 216 -8.66 -2.86 -2.16
CA SER A 216 -7.78 -3.96 -1.76
C SER A 216 -6.46 -3.93 -2.53
N ASN A 217 -5.37 -4.17 -1.81
CA ASN A 217 -4.12 -4.66 -2.38
C ASN A 217 -3.98 -6.14 -2.01
N PRO A 218 -4.66 -7.07 -2.73
CA PRO A 218 -4.68 -8.47 -2.36
C PRO A 218 -3.36 -9.17 -2.75
N PRO A 219 -3.07 -10.36 -2.19
CA PRO A 219 -2.06 -11.25 -2.74
C PRO A 219 -2.37 -11.57 -4.21
N TYR A 220 -1.52 -11.12 -5.14
CA TYR A 220 -1.77 -11.25 -6.59
C TYR A 220 -0.67 -11.99 -7.35
N ILE A 221 0.38 -12.43 -6.66
CA ILE A 221 1.53 -13.10 -7.29
C ILE A 221 1.23 -14.59 -7.38
N SER A 222 1.30 -15.16 -8.59
CA SER A 222 1.16 -16.62 -8.76
C SER A 222 2.34 -17.36 -8.10
N PRO A 223 2.18 -18.62 -7.65
CA PRO A 223 3.30 -19.37 -7.08
C PRO A 223 4.52 -19.46 -8.01
N ALA A 224 4.28 -19.62 -9.31
CA ALA A 224 5.34 -19.68 -10.32
C ALA A 224 6.08 -18.33 -10.46
N ASP A 225 5.35 -17.22 -10.45
CA ASP A 225 5.96 -15.88 -10.51
C ASP A 225 6.67 -15.53 -9.20
N PHE A 226 6.15 -16.01 -8.06
CA PHE A 226 6.79 -15.83 -6.76
C PHE A 226 8.19 -16.44 -6.76
N GLU A 227 8.37 -17.64 -7.31
CA GLU A 227 9.68 -18.27 -7.40
C GLU A 227 10.60 -17.57 -8.41
N THR A 228 10.06 -17.22 -9.59
CA THR A 228 10.88 -16.85 -10.76
C THR A 228 11.10 -15.35 -10.98
N LYS A 229 10.16 -14.50 -10.54
CA LYS A 229 10.15 -13.05 -10.84
C LYS A 229 10.31 -12.16 -9.62
N THR A 230 10.05 -12.67 -8.42
CA THR A 230 10.13 -11.87 -7.19
C THR A 230 11.58 -11.72 -6.73
N GLU A 231 11.94 -10.54 -6.21
CA GLU A 231 13.28 -10.29 -5.68
C GLU A 231 13.56 -11.16 -4.44
N LYS A 232 14.84 -11.48 -4.24
CA LYS A 232 15.26 -12.31 -3.09
C LYS A 232 14.83 -11.72 -1.75
N SER A 233 14.96 -10.40 -1.58
CA SER A 233 14.54 -9.70 -0.37
C SER A 233 13.05 -9.92 -0.06
N VAL A 234 12.20 -9.95 -1.08
CA VAL A 234 10.76 -10.12 -0.92
C VAL A 234 10.44 -11.59 -0.65
N ARG A 235 11.04 -12.53 -1.39
CA ARG A 235 10.82 -13.98 -1.17
C ARG A 235 11.26 -14.45 0.21
N ASP A 236 12.38 -13.95 0.70
CA ASP A 236 13.03 -14.48 1.89
C ASP A 236 12.52 -13.82 3.20
N PHE A 237 11.97 -12.60 3.14
CA PHE A 237 11.62 -11.81 4.34
C PHE A 237 10.17 -11.35 4.43
N GLU A 238 9.48 -11.11 3.31
CA GLU A 238 8.09 -10.66 3.35
C GLU A 238 7.14 -11.85 3.45
N PRO A 239 5.99 -11.71 4.15
CA PRO A 239 5.10 -12.83 4.40
C PRO A 239 4.49 -13.35 3.10
N THR A 240 4.73 -14.63 2.78
CA THR A 240 4.13 -15.28 1.59
C THR A 240 2.61 -15.14 1.56
N LEU A 241 1.95 -15.13 2.73
CA LEU A 241 0.50 -14.91 2.87
C LEU A 241 0.01 -13.60 2.26
N ALA A 242 0.85 -12.55 2.25
CA ALA A 242 0.50 -11.24 1.67
C ALA A 242 0.86 -11.12 0.18
N LEU A 243 1.55 -12.12 -0.38
CA LEU A 243 2.09 -12.07 -1.74
C LEU A 243 1.40 -13.08 -2.66
N VAL A 244 1.21 -14.30 -2.18
CA VAL A 244 0.72 -15.45 -2.95
C VAL A 244 -0.63 -15.91 -2.39
N PRO A 245 -1.67 -16.03 -3.23
CA PRO A 245 -2.93 -16.64 -2.83
C PRO A 245 -2.75 -18.05 -2.27
N THR A 246 -3.57 -18.42 -1.28
CA THR A 246 -3.54 -19.77 -0.69
C THR A 246 -4.70 -20.66 -1.19
N LYS A 247 -5.69 -20.07 -1.84
CA LYS A 247 -6.86 -20.76 -2.41
C LYS A 247 -6.55 -21.22 -3.83
N THR A 248 -7.15 -22.34 -4.23
CA THR A 248 -7.05 -22.90 -5.57
C THR A 248 -8.31 -22.59 -6.37
N ASP A 249 -8.15 -22.41 -7.67
CA ASP A 249 -9.25 -22.34 -8.63
C ASP A 249 -10.05 -23.67 -8.68
N ALA A 250 -11.10 -23.69 -9.50
CA ALA A 250 -11.93 -24.88 -9.72
C ALA A 250 -11.16 -26.09 -10.31
N ARG A 251 -9.93 -25.89 -10.81
CA ARG A 251 -9.04 -26.92 -11.36
C ARG A 251 -7.99 -27.37 -10.35
N GLY A 252 -7.99 -26.81 -9.12
CA GLY A 252 -7.01 -27.13 -8.09
C GLY A 252 -5.68 -26.39 -8.25
N VAL A 253 -5.62 -25.33 -9.06
CA VAL A 253 -4.41 -24.54 -9.31
C VAL A 253 -4.52 -23.20 -8.61
N VAL A 254 -3.49 -22.80 -7.87
CA VAL A 254 -3.40 -21.45 -7.31
C VAL A 254 -3.01 -20.49 -8.42
N THR A 255 -3.92 -19.59 -8.79
CA THR A 255 -3.63 -18.48 -9.71
C THR A 255 -3.33 -17.20 -8.94
N GLY A 256 -2.77 -16.18 -9.60
CA GLY A 256 -2.66 -14.85 -9.02
C GLY A 256 -4.00 -14.11 -8.92
N ASP A 257 -5.08 -14.68 -9.47
CA ASP A 257 -6.34 -13.98 -9.70
C ASP A 257 -7.43 -14.32 -8.67
N GLU A 258 -7.17 -15.23 -7.73
CA GLU A 258 -8.16 -15.84 -6.83
C GLU A 258 -8.97 -14.85 -5.97
N PHE A 259 -8.37 -13.71 -5.63
CA PHE A 259 -9.03 -12.70 -4.79
C PHE A 259 -10.08 -11.90 -5.57
N TYR A 260 -9.87 -11.63 -6.86
CA TYR A 260 -10.69 -10.67 -7.60
C TYR A 260 -12.15 -11.11 -7.79
N PRO A 261 -12.47 -12.37 -8.15
CA PRO A 261 -13.86 -12.82 -8.19
C PRO A 261 -14.57 -12.64 -6.84
N ARG A 262 -13.85 -12.91 -5.73
CA ARG A 262 -14.41 -12.79 -4.38
C ARG A 262 -14.61 -11.32 -4.00
N LEU A 263 -13.64 -10.45 -4.24
CA LEU A 263 -13.74 -9.01 -3.97
C LEU A 263 -14.90 -8.38 -4.74
N LEU A 264 -15.03 -8.70 -6.04
CA LEU A 264 -16.13 -8.21 -6.87
C LEU A 264 -17.50 -8.75 -6.41
N HIS A 265 -17.57 -10.00 -5.94
CA HIS A 265 -18.78 -10.56 -5.37
C HIS A 265 -19.18 -9.84 -4.07
N VAL A 266 -18.22 -9.62 -3.15
CA VAL A 266 -18.45 -8.89 -1.90
C VAL A 266 -18.86 -7.44 -2.17
N ALA A 267 -18.19 -6.76 -3.12
CA ALA A 267 -18.56 -5.42 -3.55
C ALA A 267 -20.02 -5.35 -4.01
N GLN A 268 -20.46 -6.33 -4.80
CA GLN A 268 -21.83 -6.40 -5.26
C GLN A 268 -22.81 -6.65 -4.11
N GLN A 269 -22.52 -7.65 -3.26
CA GLN A 269 -23.37 -8.06 -2.14
C GLN A 269 -23.56 -6.94 -1.10
N CYS A 270 -22.49 -6.20 -0.77
CA CYS A 270 -22.53 -5.15 0.24
C CYS A 270 -22.88 -3.76 -0.33
N GLY A 271 -23.24 -3.68 -1.61
CA GLY A 271 -23.71 -2.44 -2.23
C GLY A 271 -22.61 -1.42 -2.56
N ALA A 272 -21.34 -1.82 -2.64
CA ALA A 272 -20.24 -0.93 -2.99
C ALA A 272 -20.51 -0.25 -4.33
N ARG A 273 -20.31 1.07 -4.39
CA ARG A 273 -20.46 1.88 -5.61
C ARG A 273 -19.14 2.11 -6.31
N ILE A 274 -18.03 2.02 -5.58
CA ILE A 274 -16.66 2.13 -6.10
C ILE A 274 -15.86 0.91 -5.65
N VAL A 275 -15.05 0.38 -6.55
CA VAL A 275 -14.03 -0.64 -6.28
C VAL A 275 -12.69 -0.17 -6.81
N LEU A 276 -11.63 -0.30 -6.01
CA LEU A 276 -10.25 -0.11 -6.43
C LEU A 276 -9.41 -1.32 -5.98
N MET A 277 -8.87 -2.07 -6.93
CA MET A 277 -8.08 -3.28 -6.63
C MET A 277 -6.70 -3.20 -7.28
N GLU A 278 -5.65 -3.47 -6.52
CA GLU A 278 -4.29 -3.57 -7.06
C GLU A 278 -4.10 -4.85 -7.87
N VAL A 279 -3.31 -4.76 -8.94
CA VAL A 279 -2.97 -5.85 -9.86
C VAL A 279 -1.47 -5.83 -10.16
N GLY A 280 -0.89 -7.00 -10.40
CA GLY A 280 0.54 -7.18 -10.62
C GLY A 280 1.03 -6.67 -11.97
N ASP A 281 0.23 -6.83 -13.04
CA ASP A 281 0.58 -6.39 -14.39
C ASP A 281 -0.65 -6.11 -15.29
N GLY A 282 -0.39 -5.67 -16.52
CA GLY A 282 -1.44 -5.35 -17.50
C GLY A 282 -2.25 -6.56 -17.96
N ALA A 283 -1.65 -7.74 -18.07
CA ALA A 283 -2.38 -8.94 -18.45
C ALA A 283 -3.35 -9.37 -17.34
N GLN A 284 -2.95 -9.23 -16.07
CA GLN A 284 -3.85 -9.43 -14.93
C GLN A 284 -4.92 -8.35 -14.88
N ALA A 285 -4.59 -7.07 -15.12
CA ALA A 285 -5.55 -5.99 -15.21
C ALA A 285 -6.66 -6.30 -16.22
N GLU A 286 -6.30 -6.76 -17.42
CA GLU A 286 -7.27 -7.16 -18.46
C GLU A 286 -8.22 -8.27 -18.00
N ARG A 287 -7.69 -9.32 -17.36
CA ARG A 287 -8.52 -10.42 -16.81
C ARG A 287 -9.45 -9.93 -15.70
N VAL A 288 -8.98 -9.07 -14.81
CA VAL A 288 -9.80 -8.47 -13.74
C VAL A 288 -10.88 -7.54 -14.32
N CYS A 289 -10.57 -6.77 -15.36
CA CYS A 289 -11.56 -5.97 -16.06
C CYS A 289 -12.63 -6.85 -16.73
N GLN A 290 -12.25 -7.98 -17.35
CA GLN A 290 -13.22 -8.92 -17.92
C GLN A 290 -14.16 -9.51 -16.86
N LEU A 291 -13.63 -9.87 -15.68
CA LEU A 291 -14.45 -10.29 -14.54
C LEU A 291 -15.46 -9.21 -14.14
N ALA A 292 -15.02 -7.95 -14.01
CA ALA A 292 -15.92 -6.84 -13.69
C ALA A 292 -16.97 -6.60 -14.78
N ILE A 293 -16.59 -6.62 -16.06
CA ILE A 293 -17.53 -6.47 -17.19
C ILE A 293 -18.60 -7.57 -17.14
N SER A 294 -18.22 -8.81 -16.85
CA SER A 294 -19.13 -9.96 -16.82
C SER A 294 -20.23 -9.87 -15.74
N GLN A 295 -20.04 -9.02 -14.72
CA GLN A 295 -21.09 -8.78 -13.72
C GLN A 295 -22.21 -7.88 -14.23
N GLU A 296 -21.96 -7.10 -15.29
CA GLU A 296 -22.94 -6.16 -15.89
C GLU A 296 -23.54 -5.13 -14.91
N VAL A 297 -22.85 -4.85 -13.80
CA VAL A 297 -23.27 -3.87 -12.77
C VAL A 297 -22.41 -2.62 -12.72
N TRP A 298 -21.26 -2.60 -13.40
CA TRP A 298 -20.31 -1.48 -13.38
C TRP A 298 -20.52 -0.59 -14.60
N ASP A 299 -20.71 0.70 -14.37
CA ASP A 299 -20.95 1.68 -15.44
C ASP A 299 -19.66 2.10 -16.13
N VAL A 300 -18.58 2.24 -15.35
CA VAL A 300 -17.25 2.63 -15.83
C VAL A 300 -16.21 1.73 -15.20
N ILE A 301 -15.30 1.23 -16.03
CA ILE A 301 -14.14 0.44 -15.63
C ILE A 301 -12.89 1.12 -16.20
N GLU A 302 -11.90 1.36 -15.35
CA GLU A 302 -10.63 1.97 -15.70
C GLU A 302 -9.46 1.13 -15.21
N VAL A 303 -8.37 1.12 -15.96
CA VAL A 303 -7.06 0.64 -15.54
C VAL A 303 -6.21 1.84 -15.19
N TRP A 304 -5.76 1.90 -13.94
CA TRP A 304 -4.89 2.95 -13.44
C TRP A 304 -3.45 2.46 -13.49
N LYS A 305 -2.58 3.28 -14.09
CA LYS A 305 -1.14 3.04 -14.15
C LYS A 305 -0.43 3.58 -12.90
N ASP A 306 0.88 3.34 -12.77
CA ASP A 306 1.73 3.78 -11.63
C ASP A 306 1.45 5.24 -11.20
N GLU A 307 1.32 6.15 -12.16
CA GLU A 307 1.01 7.57 -11.92
C GLU A 307 -0.35 7.94 -12.53
N PRO A 308 -1.48 7.65 -11.87
CA PRO A 308 -2.81 7.86 -12.44
C PRO A 308 -3.20 9.33 -12.58
N SER A 309 -2.61 10.22 -11.77
CA SER A 309 -2.80 11.67 -11.83
C SER A 309 -2.01 12.35 -12.95
N ALA A 310 -1.03 11.68 -13.55
CA ALA A 310 -0.24 12.23 -14.64
C ALA A 310 -1.09 12.32 -15.92
N SER A 311 -0.99 13.45 -16.63
CA SER A 311 -1.63 13.59 -17.93
C SER A 311 -1.10 12.54 -18.91
N CYS A 312 -1.99 11.73 -19.46
CA CYS A 312 -1.64 10.83 -20.55
C CYS A 312 -1.12 11.70 -21.70
N GLY A 313 0.11 11.45 -22.16
CA GLY A 313 0.48 11.83 -23.52
C GLY A 313 -0.50 11.17 -24.50
N ASN A 314 -0.58 11.65 -25.75
CA ASN A 314 -1.50 11.17 -26.80
C ASN A 314 -1.29 9.69 -27.22
N GLU A 315 -1.27 8.76 -26.28
CA GLU A 315 -1.22 7.32 -26.48
C GLU A 315 -2.55 6.75 -25.97
N GLN A 316 -3.61 7.00 -26.73
CA GLN A 316 -4.74 6.09 -26.73
C GLN A 316 -4.24 4.80 -27.38
N GLU A 317 -3.75 3.86 -26.56
CA GLU A 317 -3.61 2.48 -26.99
C GLU A 317 -5.01 1.97 -27.36
N SER A 318 -5.26 1.93 -28.66
CA SER A 318 -6.49 1.46 -29.27
C SER A 318 -6.50 -0.06 -29.20
N ALA A 319 -7.17 -0.60 -28.19
CA ALA A 319 -7.38 -2.04 -28.11
C ALA A 319 -8.43 -2.50 -29.14
N SER A 320 -8.14 -3.63 -29.79
CA SER A 320 -8.70 -4.09 -31.06
C SER A 320 -9.95 -4.97 -30.94
N THR A 321 -10.57 -5.03 -29.76
CA THR A 321 -11.76 -5.85 -29.49
C THR A 321 -12.98 -4.98 -29.15
N PRO A 322 -14.21 -5.42 -29.45
CA PRO A 322 -15.42 -4.64 -29.15
C PRO A 322 -15.62 -4.35 -27.65
N ASP A 323 -15.10 -5.20 -26.75
CA ASP A 323 -15.09 -4.95 -25.29
C ASP A 323 -14.07 -3.90 -24.84
N ALA A 324 -13.02 -3.66 -25.62
CA ALA A 324 -12.01 -2.65 -25.31
C ALA A 324 -12.57 -1.21 -25.29
N ARG A 325 -13.75 -0.97 -25.89
CA ARG A 325 -14.43 0.32 -25.84
C ARG A 325 -15.00 0.66 -24.45
N ARG A 326 -15.07 -0.31 -23.53
CA ARG A 326 -15.58 -0.13 -22.16
C ARG A 326 -14.49 0.13 -21.12
N ILE A 327 -13.23 -0.16 -21.40
CA ILE A 327 -12.12 -0.01 -20.45
C ILE A 327 -11.32 1.24 -20.80
N ARG A 328 -11.19 2.16 -19.85
CA ARG A 328 -10.33 3.36 -20.02
C ARG A 328 -8.99 3.12 -19.33
N VAL A 329 -7.92 3.70 -19.84
CA VAL A 329 -6.60 3.66 -19.20
C VAL A 329 -6.25 5.06 -18.71
N LYS A 330 -5.81 5.19 -17.46
CA LYS A 330 -5.38 6.46 -16.86
C LYS A 330 -3.94 6.41 -16.38
N GLY A 331 -3.24 7.52 -16.56
CA GLY A 331 -1.90 7.74 -16.03
C GLY A 331 -0.76 7.29 -16.93
N ARG A 332 0.42 7.20 -16.33
CA ARG A 332 1.69 6.76 -16.95
C ARG A 332 2.30 5.60 -16.18
N GLY A 333 3.13 4.82 -16.86
CA GLY A 333 3.80 3.64 -16.30
C GLY A 333 3.06 2.33 -16.59
N LYS A 334 3.30 1.32 -15.77
CA LYS A 334 2.68 0.01 -15.84
C LYS A 334 1.26 0.06 -15.27
N ALA A 335 0.38 -0.80 -15.76
CA ALA A 335 -0.93 -1.00 -15.15
C ALA A 335 -0.78 -1.58 -13.74
N ARG A 336 -1.41 -0.94 -12.75
CA ARG A 336 -1.28 -1.29 -11.32
C ARG A 336 -2.59 -1.45 -10.61
N SER A 337 -3.67 -0.87 -11.09
CA SER A 337 -4.96 -1.04 -10.43
C SER A 337 -6.11 -1.09 -11.42
N VAL A 338 -7.16 -1.80 -11.03
CA VAL A 338 -8.47 -1.76 -11.70
C VAL A 338 -9.42 -0.97 -10.83
N PHE A 339 -9.97 0.09 -11.39
CA PHE A 339 -11.00 0.93 -10.80
C PHE A 339 -12.33 0.63 -11.49
N ALA A 340 -13.40 0.45 -10.72
CA ALA A 340 -14.74 0.29 -11.24
C ALA A 340 -15.74 1.13 -10.42
N VAL A 341 -16.71 1.73 -11.09
CA VAL A 341 -17.71 2.58 -10.44
C VAL A 341 -19.10 2.38 -11.05
N ARG A 342 -20.14 2.50 -10.21
CA ARG A 342 -21.55 2.37 -10.61
C ARG A 342 -22.48 3.31 -9.88
N GLY A 343 -23.62 3.60 -10.50
CA GLY A 343 -24.72 4.37 -9.93
C GLY A 343 -24.27 5.74 -9.42
N GLU A 344 -24.70 6.08 -8.20
CA GLU A 344 -24.37 7.36 -7.55
C GLU A 344 -22.85 7.57 -7.38
N GLY A 345 -22.07 6.49 -7.32
CA GLY A 345 -20.61 6.56 -7.21
C GLY A 345 -19.97 7.36 -8.33
N ARG A 346 -20.57 7.37 -9.52
CA ARG A 346 -20.09 8.18 -10.66
C ARG A 346 -20.11 9.68 -10.34
N GLY A 347 -21.17 10.13 -9.67
CA GLY A 347 -21.31 11.52 -9.24
C GLY A 347 -20.28 11.92 -8.20
N TRP A 348 -19.86 10.99 -7.35
CA TRP A 348 -18.86 11.22 -6.29
C TRP A 348 -17.47 11.49 -6.85
N VAL A 349 -17.11 10.85 -7.96
CA VAL A 349 -15.79 10.97 -8.60
C VAL A 349 -15.80 11.84 -9.86
N GLY A 350 -16.88 12.61 -10.09
CA GLY A 350 -16.97 13.54 -11.22
C GLY A 350 -17.10 12.88 -12.60
N LEU A 351 -17.63 11.66 -12.68
CA LEU A 351 -17.83 10.87 -13.91
C LEU A 351 -19.31 10.83 -14.36
N ALA A 352 -20.07 11.89 -14.08
CA ALA A 352 -21.50 12.03 -14.38
C ALA A 352 -21.84 11.85 -15.87
#